data_AF-A0A958DIV7-F1
#
_entry.id   AF-A0A958DIV7-F1
#
_cell.length_a   1.000
_cell.length_b   1.000
_cell.length_c   1.000
_cell.angle_alpha   90.00
_cell.angle_beta   90.00
_cell.angle_gamma   90.00
#
_symmetry.space_group_name_H-M   'P 1'
#
loop_
_entity.id
_entity.type
_entity.pdbx_description
1 polymer ?
#
loop_
_entity_poly.entity_id
_entity_poly.type
_entity_poly.pdbx_seq_one_letter_code
_entity_poly.pdbx_strand_id
1 'polypeptide(L)'
;MKIRTEEGRTFFYFLLLAAFVVSYFLLQDYLATIVFSVVVVVMFKPAFDLFRKWFRGRETPATLATVVLISLTLLIPLFLIINITVNQAIEFQQQLSTLVVGKNVNLTNVITHINRLLASVPYLDRYQLTEAEIVENVRGIVEPVATFLANKAVSIGSSSAEWVAKIIIFLSIIAVLFPGYERFIQLLKDLSPLDDRLDQRYIDRMTVMTKSMVKGVFIIAFVQGVVTGIFFWIAGVPYVLFFTLLSIFLSILPMGAQ
;
A
#
# COMPACT_ATOMS: atom_id res chain seq x y z
N MET A 1 5.63 -6.43 -61.38
CA MET A 1 6.23 -5.84 -60.16
C MET A 1 5.21 -5.94 -59.02
N LYS A 2 5.10 -7.11 -58.36
CA LYS A 2 3.98 -7.37 -57.41
C LYS A 2 4.32 -8.34 -56.26
N ILE A 3 5.60 -8.47 -55.87
CA ILE A 3 6.06 -9.49 -54.91
C ILE A 3 6.89 -8.88 -53.77
N ARG A 4 6.55 -7.68 -53.27
CA ARG A 4 7.27 -7.06 -52.13
C ARG A 4 6.38 -6.55 -51.01
N THR A 5 5.07 -6.76 -51.11
CA THR A 5 4.08 -6.29 -50.11
C THR A 5 3.77 -7.31 -49.02
N GLU A 6 3.93 -8.61 -49.28
CA GLU A 6 3.65 -9.67 -48.29
C GLU A 6 4.73 -9.71 -47.19
N GLU A 7 6.02 -9.64 -47.55
CA GLU A 7 7.14 -9.60 -46.60
C GLU A 7 7.16 -8.32 -45.75
N GLY A 8 6.77 -7.18 -46.34
CA GLY A 8 6.63 -5.93 -45.60
C GLY A 8 5.48 -5.98 -44.58
N ARG A 9 4.39 -6.70 -44.89
CA ARG A 9 3.24 -6.85 -44.01
C ARG A 9 3.54 -7.80 -42.85
N THR A 10 4.22 -8.91 -43.08
CA THR A 10 4.67 -9.81 -42.00
C THR A 10 5.71 -9.15 -41.10
N PHE A 11 6.67 -8.42 -41.69
CA PHE A 11 7.62 -7.62 -40.92
C PHE A 11 6.94 -6.54 -40.08
N PHE A 12 5.95 -5.84 -40.64
CA PHE A 12 5.17 -4.84 -39.89
C PHE A 12 4.38 -5.45 -38.73
N TYR A 13 3.68 -6.58 -38.93
CA TYR A 13 2.98 -7.26 -37.84
C TYR A 13 3.93 -7.79 -36.77
N PHE A 14 5.11 -8.29 -37.17
CA PHE A 14 6.14 -8.70 -36.23
C PHE A 14 6.66 -7.51 -35.40
N LEU A 15 6.96 -6.38 -36.06
CA LEU A 15 7.39 -5.15 -35.38
C LEU A 15 6.31 -4.62 -34.43
N LEU A 16 5.04 -4.62 -34.86
CA LEU A 16 3.90 -4.19 -34.04
C LEU A 16 3.73 -5.09 -32.82
N LEU A 17 3.84 -6.42 -33.00
CA LEU A 17 3.79 -7.38 -31.89
C LEU A 17 4.97 -7.16 -30.93
N ALA A 18 6.18 -6.98 -31.46
CA ALA A 18 7.36 -6.69 -30.63
C ALA A 18 7.21 -5.38 -29.84
N ALA A 19 6.71 -4.32 -30.48
CA ALA A 19 6.44 -3.05 -29.82
C ALA A 19 5.36 -3.19 -28.73
N PHE A 20 4.30 -3.95 -28.98
CA PHE A 20 3.26 -4.22 -28.00
C PHE A 20 3.79 -5.02 -26.80
N VAL A 21 4.59 -6.07 -27.05
CA VAL A 21 5.22 -6.89 -26.00
C VAL A 21 6.17 -6.05 -25.16
N VAL A 22 7.06 -5.27 -25.79
CA VAL A 22 7.97 -4.37 -25.06
C VAL A 22 7.19 -3.33 -24.26
N SER A 23 6.16 -2.72 -24.85
CA SER A 23 5.32 -1.76 -24.13
C SER A 23 4.60 -2.40 -22.93
N TYR A 24 4.14 -3.65 -23.06
CA TYR A 24 3.52 -4.38 -21.96
C TYR A 24 4.52 -4.63 -20.82
N PHE A 25 5.71 -5.15 -21.13
CA PHE A 25 6.77 -5.37 -20.14
C PHE A 25 7.23 -4.09 -19.45
N LEU A 26 7.21 -2.95 -20.15
CA LEU A 26 7.52 -1.66 -19.55
C LEU A 26 6.38 -1.12 -18.67
N LEU A 27 5.13 -1.33 -19.07
CA LEU A 27 3.97 -0.80 -18.36
C LEU A 27 3.53 -1.65 -17.17
N GLN A 28 3.81 -2.96 -17.17
CA GLN A 28 3.33 -3.90 -16.14
C GLN A 28 3.67 -3.42 -14.71
N ASP A 29 4.89 -2.90 -14.51
CA ASP A 29 5.38 -2.43 -13.20
C ASP A 29 4.65 -1.17 -12.71
N TYR A 30 3.98 -0.46 -13.63
CA TYR A 30 3.25 0.78 -13.37
C TYR A 30 1.74 0.63 -13.51
N LEU A 31 1.21 -0.52 -13.93
CA LEU A 31 -0.23 -0.74 -14.05
C LEU A 31 -0.95 -0.46 -12.72
N ALA A 32 -0.39 -0.93 -11.60
CA ALA A 32 -0.92 -0.65 -10.28
C ALA A 32 -0.96 0.86 -9.98
N THR A 33 0.11 1.60 -10.32
CA THR A 33 0.19 3.06 -10.17
C THR A 33 -0.86 3.76 -11.04
N ILE A 34 -1.06 3.31 -12.28
CA ILE A 34 -2.05 3.88 -13.20
C ILE A 34 -3.46 3.70 -12.64
N VAL A 35 -3.82 2.47 -12.26
CA VAL A 35 -5.14 2.17 -11.69
C VAL A 35 -5.36 2.96 -10.41
N PHE A 36 -4.37 3.00 -9.53
CA PHE A 36 -4.44 3.78 -8.30
C PHE A 36 -4.62 5.28 -8.57
N SER A 37 -3.95 5.83 -9.59
CA SER A 37 -4.13 7.22 -10.02
C SER A 37 -5.57 7.49 -10.46
N VAL A 38 -6.18 6.59 -11.25
CA VAL A 38 -7.58 6.71 -11.67
C VAL A 38 -8.52 6.69 -10.46
N VAL A 39 -8.29 5.78 -9.50
CA VAL A 39 -9.06 5.71 -8.26
C VAL A 39 -8.97 7.02 -7.47
N VAL A 40 -7.76 7.57 -7.32
CA VAL A 40 -7.53 8.86 -6.65
C VAL A 40 -8.22 10.00 -7.38
N VAL A 41 -8.17 10.05 -8.72
CA VAL A 41 -8.90 11.07 -9.49
C VAL A 41 -10.40 10.96 -9.26
N VAL A 42 -10.97 9.75 -9.27
CA VAL A 42 -12.40 9.54 -8.98
C VAL A 42 -12.77 9.98 -7.56
N MET A 43 -11.88 9.76 -6.57
CA MET A 43 -12.07 10.24 -5.19
C MET A 43 -12.04 11.77 -5.10
N PHE A 44 -11.05 12.40 -5.73
CA PHE A 44 -10.73 13.83 -5.59
C PHE A 44 -11.37 14.72 -6.67
N LYS A 45 -12.09 14.16 -7.64
CA LYS A 45 -12.90 14.91 -8.62
C LYS A 45 -13.78 16.01 -8.00
N PRO A 46 -14.53 15.78 -6.90
CA PRO A 46 -15.30 16.86 -6.29
C PRO A 46 -14.43 18.01 -5.76
N ALA A 47 -13.22 17.74 -5.28
CA ALA A 47 -12.28 18.77 -4.86
C ALA A 47 -11.74 19.55 -6.07
N PHE A 48 -11.39 18.84 -7.16
CA PHE A 48 -11.01 19.47 -8.42
C PHE A 48 -12.11 20.39 -8.96
N ASP A 49 -13.36 19.94 -8.96
CA ASP A 49 -14.50 20.74 -9.44
C ASP A 49 -14.75 21.97 -8.56
N LEU A 50 -14.53 21.86 -7.24
CA LEU A 50 -14.60 23.00 -6.32
C LEU A 50 -13.50 24.02 -6.63
N PHE A 51 -12.25 23.58 -6.83
CA PHE A 51 -11.16 24.47 -7.22
C PHE A 51 -11.37 25.06 -8.62
N ARG A 52 -11.91 24.30 -9.57
CA ARG A 52 -12.24 24.78 -10.91
C ARG A 52 -13.26 25.92 -10.85
N LYS A 53 -14.30 25.78 -10.01
CA LYS A 53 -15.27 26.86 -9.75
C LYS A 53 -14.61 28.07 -9.11
N TRP A 54 -13.75 27.86 -8.11
CA TRP A 54 -13.05 28.95 -7.42
C TRP A 54 -12.11 29.74 -8.35
N PHE A 55 -11.38 29.06 -9.23
CA PHE A 55 -10.49 29.68 -10.22
C PHE A 55 -11.21 30.13 -11.51
N ARG A 56 -12.54 30.37 -11.46
CA ARG A 56 -13.34 30.89 -12.58
C ARG A 56 -13.24 30.03 -13.85
N GLY A 57 -13.18 28.71 -13.70
CA GLY A 57 -13.14 27.75 -14.81
C GLY A 57 -11.74 27.45 -15.35
N ARG A 58 -10.67 28.08 -14.84
CA ARG A 58 -9.29 27.84 -15.30
C ARG A 58 -8.78 26.49 -14.82
N GLU A 59 -8.42 25.61 -15.76
CA GLU A 59 -8.10 24.21 -15.48
C GLU A 59 -6.71 24.02 -14.86
N THR A 60 -5.70 24.74 -15.32
CA THR A 60 -4.32 24.65 -14.80
C THR A 60 -4.22 24.99 -13.31
N PRO A 61 -4.72 26.15 -12.80
CA PRO A 61 -4.63 26.44 -11.38
C PRO A 61 -5.48 25.51 -10.52
N ALA A 62 -6.63 25.04 -11.03
CA ALA A 62 -7.45 24.05 -10.33
C ALA A 62 -6.73 22.70 -10.19
N THR A 63 -6.04 22.27 -11.24
CA THR A 63 -5.23 21.04 -11.25
C THR A 63 -4.09 21.15 -10.25
N LEU A 64 -3.33 22.25 -10.30
CA LEU A 64 -2.22 22.48 -9.36
C LEU A 64 -2.69 22.47 -7.91
N ALA A 65 -3.78 23.19 -7.59
CA ALA A 65 -4.34 23.20 -6.25
C ALA A 65 -4.79 21.81 -5.78
N THR A 66 -5.39 21.03 -6.67
CA THR A 66 -5.82 19.65 -6.35
C THR A 66 -4.64 18.72 -6.16
N VAL A 67 -3.61 18.82 -7.00
CA VAL A 67 -2.37 18.03 -6.88
C VAL A 67 -1.65 18.34 -5.57
N VAL A 68 -1.58 19.62 -5.18
CA VAL A 68 -1.04 20.03 -3.88
C VAL A 68 -1.89 19.44 -2.75
N LEU A 69 -3.21 19.55 -2.81
CA LEU A 69 -4.10 18.96 -1.81
C LEU A 69 -3.88 17.45 -1.66
N ILE A 70 -3.79 16.72 -2.78
CA ILE A 70 -3.53 15.26 -2.80
C ILE A 70 -2.16 14.96 -2.19
N SER A 71 -1.13 15.73 -2.56
CA SER A 71 0.22 15.57 -2.03
C SER A 71 0.25 15.77 -0.51
N LEU A 72 -0.42 16.81 -0.01
CA LEU A 72 -0.54 17.08 1.42
C LEU A 72 -1.35 16.02 2.17
N THR A 73 -2.41 15.47 1.56
CA THR A 73 -3.33 14.54 2.22
C THR A 73 -2.87 13.08 2.16
N LEU A 74 -2.14 12.69 1.12
CA LEU A 74 -1.68 11.30 0.91
C LEU A 74 -0.17 11.15 1.07
N LEU A 75 0.64 11.93 0.35
CA LEU A 75 2.08 11.70 0.29
C LEU A 75 2.78 12.06 1.61
N ILE A 76 2.40 13.19 2.24
CA ILE A 76 3.02 13.61 3.50
C ILE A 76 2.73 12.63 4.65
N PRO A 77 1.46 12.26 4.95
CA PRO A 77 1.19 11.30 6.03
C PRO A 77 1.85 9.95 5.76
N LEU A 78 1.85 9.50 4.50
CA LEU A 78 2.51 8.25 4.12
C LEU A 78 4.03 8.32 4.36
N PHE A 79 4.68 9.42 3.96
CA PHE A 79 6.10 9.63 4.20
C PHE A 79 6.44 9.62 5.70
N LEU A 80 5.63 10.29 6.53
CA LEU A 80 5.82 10.30 7.98
C LEU A 80 5.67 8.89 8.58
N ILE A 81 4.62 8.16 8.21
CA ILE A 81 4.38 6.79 8.67
C ILE A 81 5.55 5.89 8.27
N ILE A 82 6.00 5.95 7.02
CA ILE A 82 7.13 5.16 6.54
C ILE A 82 8.40 5.51 7.32
N ASN A 83 8.72 6.80 7.48
CA ASN A 83 9.92 7.23 8.18
C ASN A 83 9.94 6.76 9.65
N ILE A 84 8.84 6.97 10.37
CA ILE A 84 8.68 6.53 11.76
C ILE A 84 8.79 5.00 11.84
N THR A 85 8.14 4.28 10.94
CA THR A 85 8.12 2.81 10.92
C THR A 85 9.50 2.24 10.61
N VAL A 86 10.20 2.80 9.61
CA VAL A 86 11.57 2.38 9.23
C VAL A 86 12.55 2.60 10.38
N ASN A 87 12.52 3.77 11.01
CA ASN A 87 13.43 4.07 12.12
C ASN A 87 13.16 3.15 13.31
N GLN A 88 11.89 2.96 13.70
CA GLN A 88 11.55 2.07 14.80
C GLN A 88 11.82 0.59 14.48
N ALA A 89 11.70 0.16 13.21
CA ALA A 89 12.08 -1.20 12.81
C ALA A 89 13.58 -1.45 12.96
N ILE A 90 14.42 -0.47 12.59
CA ILE A 90 15.88 -0.56 12.74
C ILE A 90 16.27 -0.59 14.23
N GLU A 91 15.69 0.29 15.04
CA GLU A 91 15.92 0.30 16.50
C GLU A 91 15.49 -1.01 17.16
N PHE A 92 14.31 -1.52 16.80
CA PHE A 92 13.79 -2.79 17.29
C PHE A 92 14.71 -3.96 16.94
N GLN A 93 15.28 -3.99 15.72
CA GLN A 93 16.25 -5.00 15.31
C GLN A 93 17.55 -4.93 16.13
N GLN A 94 18.06 -3.73 16.40
CA GLN A 94 19.27 -3.54 17.21
C GLN A 94 19.03 -4.01 18.66
N GLN A 95 17.88 -3.67 19.24
CA GLN A 95 17.51 -4.13 20.58
C GLN A 95 17.29 -5.64 20.64
N LEU A 96 16.65 -6.23 19.64
CA LEU A 96 16.51 -7.68 19.56
C LEU A 96 17.85 -8.38 19.44
N SER A 97 18.75 -7.91 18.59
CA SER A 97 20.08 -8.53 18.45
C SER A 97 20.86 -8.51 19.76
N THR A 98 20.77 -7.42 20.54
CA THR A 98 21.47 -7.31 21.83
C THR A 98 20.82 -8.13 22.94
N LEU A 99 19.49 -8.18 23.00
CA LEU A 99 18.76 -8.95 24.01
C LEU A 99 18.83 -10.46 23.72
N VAL A 100 18.53 -10.86 22.49
CA VAL A 100 18.41 -12.26 22.07
C VAL A 100 19.80 -12.89 21.85
N VAL A 101 20.72 -12.24 21.14
CA VAL A 101 22.06 -12.81 20.91
C VAL A 101 22.95 -12.63 22.15
N GLY A 102 22.74 -11.57 22.92
CA GLY A 102 23.49 -11.26 24.15
C GLY A 102 22.95 -11.94 25.41
N LYS A 103 22.68 -13.25 25.40
CA LYS A 103 22.53 -14.19 26.57
C LYS A 103 21.81 -13.74 27.86
N ASN A 104 21.15 -12.59 27.93
CA ASN A 104 20.68 -11.94 29.16
C ASN A 104 19.20 -11.54 29.08
N VAL A 105 18.36 -12.31 28.38
CA VAL A 105 16.90 -12.13 28.52
C VAL A 105 16.44 -12.91 29.73
N ASN A 106 16.25 -12.21 30.85
CA ASN A 106 15.64 -12.77 32.05
C ASN A 106 14.11 -12.77 31.86
N LEU A 107 13.60 -13.83 31.21
CA LEU A 107 12.16 -14.06 30.96
C LEU A 107 11.49 -14.80 32.12
N THR A 108 12.25 -15.11 33.18
CA THR A 108 11.82 -15.90 34.33
C THR A 108 10.50 -15.41 34.93
N ASN A 109 10.24 -14.10 34.94
CA ASN A 109 9.00 -13.52 35.46
C ASN A 109 7.78 -13.78 34.56
N VAL A 110 7.93 -13.75 33.23
CA VAL A 110 6.85 -14.03 32.28
C VAL A 110 6.53 -15.52 32.26
N ILE A 111 7.57 -16.35 32.30
CA ILE A 111 7.48 -17.81 32.30
C ILE A 111 6.81 -18.32 33.58
N THR A 112 7.14 -17.75 34.73
CA THR A 112 6.48 -18.12 36.00
C THR A 112 5.01 -17.71 36.03
N HIS A 113 4.61 -16.60 35.39
CA HIS A 113 3.20 -16.24 35.26
C HIS A 113 2.44 -17.19 34.32
N ILE A 114 3.03 -17.54 33.17
CA ILE A 114 2.46 -18.48 32.21
C ILE A 114 2.32 -19.88 32.83
N ASN A 115 3.37 -20.37 33.52
CA ASN A 115 3.35 -21.68 34.17
C ASN A 115 2.36 -21.74 35.35
N ARG A 116 2.14 -20.64 36.08
CA ARG A 116 1.09 -20.57 37.12
C ARG A 116 -0.31 -20.63 36.53
N LEU A 117 -0.54 -20.00 35.38
CA LEU A 117 -1.82 -20.07 34.68
C LEU A 117 -2.06 -21.46 34.09
N LEU A 118 -1.03 -22.11 33.53
CA LEU A 118 -1.10 -23.49 33.02
C LEU A 118 -1.37 -24.51 34.13
N ALA A 119 -0.76 -24.33 35.31
CA ALA A 119 -1.00 -25.18 36.49
C ALA A 119 -2.39 -24.99 37.13
N SER A 120 -3.17 -24.00 36.68
CA SER A 120 -4.56 -23.80 37.12
C SER A 120 -5.58 -24.53 36.24
N VAL A 121 -5.13 -25.12 35.13
CA VAL A 121 -5.98 -25.84 34.18
C VAL A 121 -5.77 -27.35 34.35
N PRO A 122 -6.81 -28.12 34.73
CA PRO A 122 -6.70 -29.57 34.84
C PRO A 122 -6.18 -30.17 33.52
N TYR A 123 -5.31 -31.18 33.59
CA TYR A 123 -4.63 -31.85 32.47
C TYR A 123 -3.39 -31.15 31.86
N LEU A 124 -3.07 -29.91 32.25
CA LEU A 124 -1.88 -29.20 31.74
C LEU A 124 -0.71 -29.11 32.73
N ASP A 125 -0.87 -29.64 33.95
CA ASP A 125 0.15 -29.63 35.02
C ASP A 125 1.50 -30.31 34.66
N ARG A 126 1.49 -31.16 33.62
CA ARG A 126 2.70 -31.84 33.11
C ARG A 126 3.48 -31.04 32.07
N TYR A 127 2.90 -29.98 31.50
CA TYR A 127 3.58 -29.11 30.55
C TYR A 127 4.21 -27.93 31.31
N GLN A 128 5.44 -28.13 31.78
CA GLN A 128 6.26 -27.04 32.29
C GLN A 128 7.05 -26.45 31.13
N LEU A 129 6.70 -25.23 30.71
CA LEU A 129 7.51 -24.54 29.71
C LEU A 129 8.85 -24.15 30.35
N THR A 130 9.94 -24.62 29.76
CA THR A 130 11.29 -24.26 30.17
C THR A 130 11.69 -22.94 29.53
N GLU A 131 12.49 -22.13 30.24
CA GLU A 131 12.98 -20.84 29.72
C GLU A 131 13.72 -20.99 28.39
N ALA A 132 14.51 -22.05 28.23
CA ALA A 132 15.18 -22.38 26.97
C ALA A 132 14.18 -22.64 25.82
N GLU A 133 13.10 -23.35 26.07
CA GLU A 133 12.13 -23.76 25.05
C GLU A 133 11.22 -22.61 24.62
N ILE A 134 10.83 -21.72 25.54
CA ILE A 134 10.14 -20.47 25.20
C ILE A 134 11.08 -19.54 24.45
N VAL A 135 12.31 -19.38 24.91
CA VAL A 135 13.28 -18.49 24.25
C VAL A 135 13.58 -18.98 22.83
N GLU A 136 13.75 -20.28 22.61
CA GLU A 136 13.99 -20.86 21.28
C GLU A 136 12.77 -20.73 20.36
N ASN A 137 11.56 -21.02 20.84
CA ASN A 137 10.34 -20.86 20.04
C ASN A 137 10.03 -19.39 19.71
N VAL A 138 10.24 -18.48 20.67
CA VAL A 138 10.09 -17.03 20.45
C VAL A 138 11.14 -16.55 19.45
N ARG A 139 12.40 -17.01 19.54
CA ARG A 139 13.45 -16.70 18.55
C ARG A 139 13.09 -17.17 17.16
N GLY A 140 12.60 -18.40 17.03
CA GLY A 140 12.19 -18.99 15.75
C GLY A 140 11.10 -18.21 15.02
N ILE A 141 10.28 -17.44 15.76
CA ILE A 141 9.23 -16.58 15.19
C ILE A 141 9.72 -15.14 15.01
N VAL A 142 10.43 -14.59 16.00
CA VAL A 142 10.78 -13.17 16.05
C VAL A 142 11.94 -12.83 15.12
N GLU A 143 12.96 -13.69 14.99
CA GLU A 143 14.12 -13.42 14.12
C GLU A 143 13.73 -13.30 12.64
N PRO A 144 12.97 -14.23 12.03
CA PRO A 144 12.56 -14.10 10.63
C PRO A 144 11.72 -12.86 10.37
N VAL A 145 10.81 -12.52 11.28
CA VAL A 145 9.96 -11.32 11.19
C VAL A 145 10.82 -10.06 11.30
N ALA A 146 11.75 -10.00 12.25
CA ALA A 146 12.65 -8.85 12.42
C ALA A 146 13.57 -8.67 11.20
N THR A 147 14.15 -9.74 10.67
CA THR A 147 14.99 -9.70 9.47
C THR A 147 14.20 -9.30 8.23
N PHE A 148 12.98 -9.83 8.06
CA PHE A 148 12.09 -9.41 6.97
C PHE A 148 11.77 -7.92 7.03
N LEU A 149 11.36 -7.42 8.21
CA LEU A 149 11.04 -6.02 8.43
C LEU A 149 12.27 -5.11 8.20
N ALA A 150 13.44 -5.51 8.68
CA ALA A 150 14.68 -4.76 8.49
C ALA A 150 15.10 -4.70 7.01
N ASN A 151 15.09 -5.83 6.31
CA ASN A 151 15.39 -5.88 4.87
C ASN A 151 14.40 -5.04 4.07
N LYS A 152 13.11 -5.09 4.44
CA LYS A 152 12.10 -4.26 3.79
C LYS A 152 12.32 -2.77 4.08
N ALA A 153 12.63 -2.41 5.32
CA ALA A 153 12.94 -1.04 5.72
C ALA A 153 14.15 -0.48 4.96
N VAL A 154 15.24 -1.27 4.84
CA VAL A 154 16.41 -0.91 4.03
C VAL A 154 16.04 -0.78 2.55
N SER A 155 15.25 -1.69 1.98
CA SER A 155 14.83 -1.62 0.57
C SER A 155 13.97 -0.39 0.26
N ILE A 156 13.11 0.02 1.20
CA ILE A 156 12.31 1.25 1.07
C ILE A 156 13.22 2.47 1.07
N GLY A 157 14.27 2.47 1.91
CA GLY A 157 15.26 3.55 1.97
C GLY A 157 16.22 3.60 0.78
N SER A 158 16.67 2.44 0.27
CA SER A 158 17.68 2.34 -0.80
C SER A 158 17.10 2.49 -2.20
N SER A 159 15.87 2.04 -2.45
CA SER A 159 15.20 2.15 -3.76
C SER A 159 14.52 3.50 -4.00
N SER A 160 15.08 4.60 -3.49
CA SER A 160 14.47 5.94 -3.57
C SER A 160 14.15 6.39 -4.99
N ALA A 161 14.99 6.02 -5.98
CA ALA A 161 14.77 6.36 -7.39
C ALA A 161 13.49 5.74 -7.99
N GLU A 162 13.20 4.47 -7.67
CA GLU A 162 11.99 3.77 -8.14
C GLU A 162 10.73 4.40 -7.53
N TRP A 163 10.76 4.71 -6.24
CA TRP A 163 9.68 5.40 -5.55
C TRP A 163 9.43 6.80 -6.13
N VAL A 164 10.48 7.57 -6.39
CA VAL A 164 10.39 8.88 -7.03
C VAL A 164 9.78 8.76 -8.43
N ALA A 165 10.21 7.79 -9.24
CA ALA A 165 9.63 7.55 -10.55
C ALA A 165 8.13 7.22 -10.47
N LYS A 166 7.73 6.32 -9.55
CA LYS A 166 6.31 5.98 -9.31
C LYS A 166 5.50 7.19 -8.87
N ILE A 167 6.04 8.04 -7.98
CA ILE A 167 5.38 9.27 -7.53
C ILE A 167 5.23 10.27 -8.68
N ILE A 168 6.28 10.48 -9.50
CA ILE A 168 6.22 11.38 -10.65
C ILE A 168 5.17 10.91 -11.65
N ILE A 169 5.13 9.62 -11.97
CA ILE A 169 4.15 9.02 -12.88
C ILE A 169 2.74 9.18 -12.30
N PHE A 170 2.54 8.84 -11.03
CA PHE A 170 1.28 9.01 -10.31
C PHE A 170 0.76 10.46 -10.39
N LEU A 171 1.61 11.43 -10.03
CA LEU A 171 1.24 12.86 -10.07
C LEU A 171 0.98 13.34 -11.50
N SER A 172 1.75 12.86 -12.48
CA SER A 172 1.57 13.21 -13.89
C SER A 172 0.24 12.71 -14.44
N ILE A 173 -0.13 11.45 -14.14
CA ILE A 173 -1.42 10.88 -14.55
C ILE A 173 -2.55 11.69 -13.94
N ILE A 174 -2.48 11.98 -12.64
CA ILE A 174 -3.50 12.80 -11.96
C ILE A 174 -3.61 14.18 -12.60
N ALA A 175 -2.48 14.84 -12.85
CA ALA A 175 -2.45 16.18 -13.44
C ALA A 175 -3.05 16.22 -14.86
N VAL A 176 -2.84 15.17 -15.66
CA VAL A 176 -3.42 15.06 -17.00
C VAL A 176 -4.89 14.64 -16.96
N LEU A 177 -5.25 13.72 -16.08
CA LEU A 177 -6.58 13.13 -16.03
C LEU A 177 -7.63 14.06 -15.44
N PHE A 178 -7.28 15.03 -14.58
CA PHE A 178 -8.25 15.98 -14.03
C PHE A 178 -8.89 16.90 -15.10
N PRO A 179 -8.13 17.68 -15.88
CA PRO A 179 -8.69 18.44 -17.01
C PRO A 179 -9.32 17.52 -18.07
N GLY A 180 -8.69 16.37 -18.31
CA GLY A 180 -9.13 15.39 -19.30
C GLY A 180 -10.25 14.45 -18.84
N TYR A 181 -10.80 14.61 -17.63
CA TYR A 181 -11.66 13.61 -17.00
C TYR A 181 -12.90 13.30 -17.84
N GLU A 182 -13.61 14.34 -18.29
CA GLU A 182 -14.83 14.16 -19.10
C GLU A 182 -14.49 13.50 -20.46
N ARG A 183 -13.35 13.85 -21.06
CA ARG A 183 -12.88 13.24 -22.31
C ARG A 183 -12.51 11.78 -22.10
N PHE A 184 -11.89 11.43 -20.97
CA PHE A 184 -11.59 10.06 -20.60
C PHE A 184 -12.87 9.24 -20.39
N ILE A 185 -13.87 9.80 -19.71
CA ILE A 185 -15.17 9.16 -19.53
C ILE A 185 -15.89 8.96 -20.86
N GLN A 186 -15.88 9.96 -21.76
CA GLN A 186 -16.46 9.80 -23.10
C GLN A 186 -15.73 8.74 -23.92
N LEU A 187 -14.39 8.70 -23.86
CA LEU A 187 -13.62 7.65 -24.53
C LEU A 187 -14.00 6.25 -24.01
N LEU A 188 -14.22 6.08 -22.71
CA LEU A 188 -14.70 4.80 -22.18
C LEU A 188 -16.08 4.39 -22.72
N LYS A 189 -16.97 5.36 -22.95
CA LYS A 189 -18.29 5.12 -23.56
C LYS A 189 -18.17 4.78 -25.05
N ASP A 190 -17.34 5.51 -25.78
CA ASP A 190 -17.12 5.28 -27.21
C ASP A 190 -16.50 3.90 -27.52
N LEU A 191 -15.76 3.32 -26.56
CA LEU A 191 -15.25 1.94 -26.67
C LEU A 191 -16.31 0.88 -26.34
N SER A 192 -17.41 1.26 -25.69
CA SER A 192 -18.49 0.35 -25.30
C SER A 192 -19.48 0.18 -26.45
N PRO A 193 -19.94 -1.05 -26.75
CA PRO A 193 -21.01 -1.28 -27.72
C PRO A 193 -22.41 -1.00 -27.15
N LEU A 194 -22.52 -0.51 -25.91
CA LEU A 194 -23.78 -0.27 -25.21
C LEU A 194 -24.36 1.11 -25.54
N ASP A 195 -25.61 1.32 -25.14
CA ASP A 195 -26.24 2.65 -25.20
C ASP A 195 -25.64 3.58 -24.14
N ASP A 196 -25.37 4.85 -24.50
CA ASP A 196 -24.74 5.85 -23.63
C ASP A 196 -25.41 5.99 -22.25
N ARG A 197 -26.74 5.80 -22.17
CA ARG A 197 -27.48 5.86 -20.90
C ARG A 197 -27.14 4.69 -19.99
N LEU A 198 -26.89 3.51 -20.55
CA LEU A 198 -26.45 2.34 -19.80
C LEU A 198 -25.01 2.52 -19.33
N ASP A 199 -24.12 2.99 -20.19
CA ASP A 199 -22.73 3.24 -19.80
C ASP A 199 -22.62 4.27 -18.69
N GLN A 200 -23.36 5.38 -18.76
CA GLN A 200 -23.38 6.37 -17.69
C GLN A 200 -23.80 5.73 -16.35
N ARG A 201 -24.83 4.87 -16.36
CA ARG A 201 -25.28 4.17 -15.15
C ARG A 201 -24.19 3.25 -14.58
N TYR A 202 -23.45 2.54 -15.44
CA TYR A 202 -22.34 1.69 -15.01
C TYR A 202 -21.19 2.52 -14.43
N ILE A 203 -20.81 3.62 -15.09
CA ILE A 203 -19.75 4.52 -14.63
C ILE A 203 -20.11 5.16 -13.29
N ASP A 204 -21.35 5.60 -13.11
CA ASP A 204 -21.83 6.14 -11.83
C ASP A 204 -21.81 5.07 -10.74
N ARG A 205 -22.25 3.85 -11.05
CA ARG A 205 -22.22 2.73 -10.10
C ARG A 205 -20.80 2.37 -9.72
N MET A 206 -19.88 2.26 -10.68
CA MET A 206 -18.46 2.03 -10.44
C MET A 206 -17.87 3.14 -9.57
N THR A 207 -18.18 4.40 -9.85
CA THR A 207 -17.73 5.54 -9.06
C THR A 207 -18.19 5.44 -7.60
N VAL A 208 -19.46 5.10 -7.36
CA VAL A 208 -20.00 4.92 -6.00
C VAL A 208 -19.36 3.72 -5.31
N MET A 209 -19.18 2.61 -6.02
CA MET A 209 -18.53 1.40 -5.47
C MET A 209 -17.08 1.68 -5.09
N THR A 210 -16.29 2.29 -5.96
CA THR A 210 -14.90 2.68 -5.69
C THR A 210 -14.82 3.62 -4.50
N LYS A 211 -15.71 4.64 -4.42
CA LYS A 211 -15.77 5.56 -3.27
C LYS A 211 -16.08 4.86 -1.97
N SER A 212 -17.00 3.91 -2.01
CA SER A 212 -17.40 3.14 -0.82
C SER A 212 -16.29 2.20 -0.38
N MET A 213 -15.63 1.52 -1.33
CA MET A 213 -14.54 0.59 -1.07
C MET A 213 -13.32 1.31 -0.47
N VAL A 214 -12.88 2.42 -1.08
CA VAL A 214 -11.74 3.19 -0.58
C VAL A 214 -12.01 3.69 0.84
N LYS A 215 -13.18 4.31 1.07
CA LYS A 215 -13.58 4.75 2.43
C LYS A 215 -13.63 3.58 3.41
N GLY A 216 -14.17 2.44 2.98
CA GLY A 216 -14.23 1.21 3.78
C GLY A 216 -12.85 0.74 4.22
N VAL A 217 -11.90 0.63 3.28
CA VAL A 217 -10.52 0.22 3.57
C VAL A 217 -9.87 1.16 4.60
N PHE A 218 -9.99 2.47 4.42
CA PHE A 218 -9.41 3.43 5.37
C PHE A 218 -10.06 3.35 6.76
N ILE A 219 -11.38 3.20 6.84
CA ILE A 219 -12.08 3.06 8.13
C ILE A 219 -11.67 1.78 8.83
N ILE A 220 -11.66 0.65 8.12
CA ILE A 220 -11.28 -0.66 8.67
C ILE A 220 -9.83 -0.61 9.15
N ALA A 221 -8.90 -0.12 8.32
CA ALA A 221 -7.49 -0.02 8.69
C ALA A 221 -7.26 0.86 9.92
N PHE A 222 -7.98 1.99 10.02
CA PHE A 222 -7.89 2.87 11.18
C PHE A 222 -8.42 2.20 12.45
N VAL A 223 -9.62 1.61 12.40
CA VAL A 223 -10.21 0.93 13.56
C VAL A 223 -9.34 -0.24 14.00
N GLN A 224 -8.91 -1.09 13.06
CA GLN A 224 -8.02 -2.21 13.35
C GLN A 224 -6.71 -1.72 13.97
N GLY A 225 -6.09 -0.70 13.39
CA GLY A 225 -4.85 -0.12 13.90
C GLY A 225 -4.97 0.40 15.32
N VAL A 226 -6.01 1.20 15.60
CA VAL A 226 -6.25 1.75 16.94
C VAL A 226 -6.48 0.63 17.96
N VAL A 227 -7.28 -0.37 17.61
CA VAL A 227 -7.52 -1.54 18.47
C VAL A 227 -6.21 -2.28 18.75
N THR A 228 -5.42 -2.59 17.72
CA THR A 228 -4.10 -3.21 17.85
C THR A 228 -3.16 -2.39 18.75
N GLY A 229 -3.17 -1.07 18.59
CA GLY A 229 -2.39 -0.16 19.43
C GLY A 229 -2.78 -0.18 20.91
N ILE A 230 -4.08 -0.19 21.19
CA ILE A 230 -4.60 -0.32 22.56
C ILE A 230 -4.19 -1.66 23.17
N PHE A 231 -4.26 -2.75 22.41
CA PHE A 231 -3.81 -4.07 22.86
C PHE A 231 -2.32 -4.06 23.24
N PHE A 232 -1.45 -3.52 22.38
CA PHE A 232 -0.02 -3.46 22.68
C PHE A 232 0.31 -2.52 23.85
N TRP A 233 -0.44 -1.43 24.00
CA TRP A 233 -0.30 -0.53 25.13
C TRP A 233 -0.64 -1.20 26.45
N ILE A 234 -1.77 -1.91 26.52
CA ILE A 234 -2.19 -2.66 27.72
C ILE A 234 -1.21 -3.80 28.02
N ALA A 235 -0.67 -4.47 26.99
CA ALA A 235 0.31 -5.53 27.14
C ALA A 235 1.70 -5.04 27.61
N GLY A 236 1.93 -3.73 27.69
CA GLY A 236 3.22 -3.16 28.11
C GLY A 236 4.35 -3.39 27.10
N VAL A 237 4.02 -3.61 25.82
CA VAL A 237 5.00 -3.88 24.76
C VAL A 237 5.69 -2.57 24.36
N PRO A 238 7.03 -2.53 24.23
CA PRO A 238 7.73 -1.34 23.75
C PRO A 238 7.34 -1.03 22.30
N TYR A 239 7.50 0.22 21.86
CA TYR A 239 7.20 0.65 20.48
C TYR A 239 5.72 0.46 20.06
N VAL A 240 4.77 0.71 20.98
CA VAL A 240 3.32 0.65 20.70
C VAL A 240 2.95 1.41 19.41
N LEU A 241 3.52 2.60 19.22
CA LEU A 241 3.26 3.44 18.06
C LEU A 241 3.74 2.79 16.75
N PHE A 242 4.90 2.14 16.74
CA PHE A 242 5.36 1.33 15.60
C PHE A 242 4.36 0.25 15.23
N PHE A 243 3.97 -0.59 16.18
CA PHE A 243 3.06 -1.71 15.89
C PHE A 243 1.66 -1.23 15.48
N THR A 244 1.20 -0.10 16.03
CA THR A 244 -0.04 0.56 15.62
C THR A 244 0.03 1.00 14.16
N LEU A 245 1.05 1.76 13.79
CA LEU A 245 1.24 2.28 12.43
C LEU A 245 1.51 1.16 11.43
N LEU A 246 2.30 0.17 11.82
CA LEU A 246 2.56 -1.02 11.03
C LEU A 246 1.26 -1.79 10.78
N SER A 247 0.40 -1.96 11.79
CA SER A 247 -0.90 -2.61 11.63
C SER A 247 -1.82 -1.83 10.68
N ILE A 248 -1.86 -0.50 10.75
CA ILE A 248 -2.63 0.33 9.81
C ILE A 248 -2.09 0.13 8.39
N PHE A 249 -0.76 0.23 8.23
CA PHE A 249 -0.11 0.12 6.94
C PHE A 249 -0.32 -1.26 6.30
N LEU A 250 -0.12 -2.34 7.06
CA LEU A 250 -0.35 -3.72 6.61
C LEU A 250 -1.82 -3.99 6.30
N SER A 251 -2.76 -3.35 7.02
CA SER A 251 -4.19 -3.49 6.75
C SER A 251 -4.63 -2.83 5.44
N ILE A 252 -3.91 -1.79 5.00
CA ILE A 252 -4.17 -1.12 3.72
C ILE A 252 -3.55 -1.91 2.56
N LEU A 253 -2.44 -2.60 2.80
CA LEU A 253 -1.81 -3.44 1.79
C LEU A 253 -2.69 -4.68 1.52
N PRO A 254 -3.21 -4.86 0.30
CA PRO A 254 -3.92 -6.09 -0.05
C PRO A 254 -2.92 -7.24 -0.04
N MET A 255 -2.98 -8.10 0.97
CA MET A 255 -2.16 -9.33 1.06
C MET A 255 -2.55 -10.41 0.02
N GLY A 256 -3.41 -10.07 -0.96
CA GLY A 256 -3.86 -10.97 -2.03
C GLY A 256 -3.26 -10.69 -3.42
N ALA A 257 -2.32 -9.75 -3.54
CA ALA A 257 -1.59 -9.48 -4.78
C ALA A 257 -0.13 -9.94 -4.65
N GLN A 258 0.06 -11.24 -4.45
CA GLN A 258 1.32 -11.96 -4.70
C GLN A 258 1.00 -13.25 -5.43
#